data_AF-A0AA48RF66-F1
#
_entry.id   AF-A0AA48RF66-F1
#
_cell.length_a   1.000
_cell.length_b   1.000
_cell.length_c   1.000
_cell.angle_alpha   90.00
_cell.angle_beta   90.00
_cell.angle_gamma   90.00
#
_symmetry.space_group_name_H-M   'P 1'
#
loop_
_entity.id
_entity.type
_entity.pdbx_description
1 polymer ?
#
loop_
_entity_poly.entity_id
_entity_poly.type
_entity_poly.pdbx_seq_one_letter_code
_entity_poly.pdbx_strand_id
1 'polypeptide(L)'
;MLALMSEMKRNWRRTSLTGADGAPVPDDWSLLDLAGRPLARLYLRQGGPQGGRWQWFVQIASDGTPFNGGTGTAATGREAREACEALVPPGVQERRPG
;
A
#
# COMPACT_ATOMS: atom_id res chain seq x y z
N MET A 1 -26.48 -4.49 -16.73
CA MET A 1 -25.13 -4.99 -17.03
C MET A 1 -24.31 -4.93 -15.75
N LEU A 2 -24.57 -5.86 -14.83
CA LEU A 2 -23.85 -6.03 -13.56
C LEU A 2 -23.12 -7.37 -13.62
N ALA A 3 -21.98 -7.50 -12.94
CA ALA A 3 -21.09 -8.66 -12.91
C ALA A 3 -20.03 -8.72 -14.02
N LEU A 4 -19.13 -7.73 -14.03
CA LEU A 4 -17.74 -7.92 -14.49
C LEU A 4 -16.76 -6.99 -13.74
N MET A 5 -17.10 -6.58 -12.50
CA MET A 5 -16.09 -6.06 -11.57
C MET A 5 -15.42 -7.26 -10.89
N SER A 6 -14.79 -8.09 -11.73
CA SER A 6 -14.03 -9.26 -11.33
C SER A 6 -13.13 -8.87 -10.15
N GLU A 7 -13.14 -9.68 -9.09
CA GLU A 7 -12.18 -9.61 -8.00
C GLU A 7 -10.76 -9.66 -8.59
N MET A 8 -10.22 -8.51 -8.99
CA MET A 8 -8.81 -8.40 -9.26
C MET A 8 -8.12 -8.62 -7.93
N LYS A 9 -7.54 -9.81 -7.78
CA LYS A 9 -6.69 -10.16 -6.64
C LYS A 9 -5.62 -9.07 -6.53
N ARG A 10 -5.75 -8.23 -5.50
CA ARG A 10 -4.90 -7.05 -5.28
C ARG A 10 -3.43 -7.48 -5.29
N ASN A 11 -2.59 -6.78 -6.06
CA ASN A 11 -1.20 -7.16 -6.31
C ASN A 11 -0.27 -6.70 -5.17
N TRP A 12 -0.51 -7.21 -3.96
CA TRP A 12 0.38 -7.01 -2.81
C TRP A 12 1.62 -7.88 -2.92
N ARG A 13 2.79 -7.28 -2.77
CA ARG A 13 4.09 -7.96 -2.80
C ARG A 13 4.90 -7.63 -1.55
N ARG A 14 5.58 -8.63 -0.99
CA ARG A 14 6.60 -8.38 0.05
C ARG A 14 7.72 -7.57 -0.58
N THR A 15 8.17 -6.57 0.16
CA THR A 15 9.32 -5.73 -0.20
C THR A 15 10.30 -5.71 0.97
N SER A 16 11.44 -5.06 0.79
CA SER A 16 12.45 -4.90 1.85
C SER A 16 12.76 -3.41 1.98
N LEU A 17 12.04 -2.72 2.86
CA LEU A 17 12.39 -1.37 3.28
C LEU A 17 13.58 -1.44 4.22
N THR A 18 14.58 -0.60 4.02
CA THR A 18 15.63 -0.39 5.03
C THR A 18 15.21 0.77 5.93
N GLY A 19 15.22 0.54 7.25
CA GLY A 19 14.95 1.53 8.27
C GLY A 19 16.07 2.57 8.37
N ALA A 20 15.83 3.63 9.14
CA ALA A 20 16.81 4.70 9.36
C ALA A 20 18.09 4.22 10.08
N ASP A 21 17.99 3.10 10.79
CA ASP A 21 19.09 2.41 11.47
C ASP A 21 19.87 1.45 10.55
N GLY A 22 19.49 1.34 9.27
CA GLY A 22 20.11 0.42 8.31
C GLY A 22 19.59 -1.02 8.40
N ALA A 23 18.68 -1.34 9.32
CA ALA A 23 18.09 -2.66 9.45
C ALA A 23 16.88 -2.82 8.51
N PRO A 24 16.59 -4.04 8.00
CA PRO A 24 15.37 -4.28 7.26
C PRO A 24 14.15 -4.11 8.16
N VAL A 25 13.16 -3.36 7.68
CA VAL A 25 11.87 -3.21 8.36
C VAL A 25 11.08 -4.52 8.17
N PRO A 26 10.57 -5.13 9.26
CA PRO A 26 9.85 -6.38 9.16
C PRO A 26 8.48 -6.20 8.52
N ASP A 27 8.04 -7.26 7.85
CA ASP A 27 6.72 -7.37 7.23
C ASP A 27 6.33 -6.14 6.40
N ASP A 28 7.24 -5.74 5.52
CA ASP A 28 7.07 -4.66 4.56
C ASP A 28 6.41 -5.15 3.26
N TRP A 29 5.40 -4.43 2.80
CA TRP A 29 4.60 -4.78 1.63
C TRP A 29 4.28 -3.55 0.79
N SER A 30 4.29 -3.72 -0.53
CA SER A 30 3.79 -2.73 -1.49
C SER A 30 2.61 -3.29 -2.28
N LEU A 31 1.57 -2.47 -2.47
CA LEU A 31 0.53 -2.69 -3.46
C LEU A 31 1.00 -2.09 -4.77
N LEU A 32 0.99 -2.90 -5.84
CA LEU A 32 1.46 -2.48 -7.15
C LEU A 32 0.30 -2.42 -8.16
N ASP A 33 0.42 -1.57 -9.18
CA ASP A 33 -0.40 -1.69 -10.38
C ASP A 33 0.06 -2.87 -11.25
N LEU A 34 -0.64 -3.11 -12.38
CA LEU A 34 -0.28 -4.15 -13.33
C LEU A 34 1.07 -3.91 -14.02
N ALA A 35 1.54 -2.67 -14.07
CA ALA A 35 2.86 -2.32 -14.58
C ALA A 35 3.98 -2.46 -13.51
N GLY A 36 3.64 -2.86 -12.29
CA GLY A 36 4.60 -3.00 -11.19
C GLY A 36 4.93 -1.68 -10.48
N ARG A 37 4.21 -0.59 -10.75
CA ARG A 37 4.42 0.70 -10.09
C ARG A 37 3.74 0.70 -8.71
N PRO A 38 4.40 1.25 -7.68
CA PRO A 38 3.85 1.26 -6.33
C PRO A 38 2.66 2.22 -6.21
N LEU A 39 1.59 1.72 -5.60
CA LEU A 39 0.36 2.45 -5.32
C LEU A 39 0.18 2.76 -3.84
N ALA A 40 0.62 1.83 -2.99
CA ALA A 40 0.59 1.97 -1.55
C ALA A 40 1.68 1.10 -0.92
N ARG A 41 2.07 1.44 0.31
CA ARG A 41 3.02 0.65 1.10
C ARG A 41 2.54 0.54 2.54
N LEU A 42 2.82 -0.58 3.17
CA LEU A 42 2.61 -0.78 4.61
C LEU A 42 3.72 -1.62 5.21
N TYR A 43 4.02 -1.39 6.47
CA TYR A 43 5.03 -2.15 7.21
C TYR A 43 4.76 -2.13 8.71
N LEU A 44 5.25 -3.16 9.41
CA LEU A 44 5.18 -3.23 10.86
C LEU A 44 6.28 -2.37 11.48
N ARG A 45 5.91 -1.38 12.30
CA ARG A 45 6.87 -0.54 13.01
C ARG A 45 7.52 -1.32 14.15
N GLN A 46 8.84 -1.27 14.21
CA GLN A 46 9.61 -1.74 15.36
C GLN A 46 10.06 -0.56 16.21
N GLY A 47 9.91 -0.69 17.52
CA GLY A 47 10.35 0.31 18.49
C GLY A 47 9.58 1.63 18.48
N GLY A 48 9.96 2.50 19.43
CA GLY A 48 9.35 3.81 19.63
C GLY A 48 7.88 3.76 20.09
N PRO A 49 7.22 4.94 20.23
CA PRO A 49 5.85 5.04 20.76
C PRO A 49 4.77 4.33 19.94
N GLN A 50 5.09 3.93 18.71
CA GLN A 50 4.18 3.31 17.75
C GLN A 50 4.68 1.91 17.35
N GLY A 51 5.63 1.35 18.09
CA GLY A 51 6.09 -0.02 17.90
C GLY A 51 4.94 -1.00 18.02
N GLY A 52 4.92 -2.03 17.16
CA GLY A 52 3.83 -2.99 17.07
C GLY A 52 2.62 -2.53 16.26
N ARG A 53 2.59 -1.27 15.78
CA ARG A 53 1.55 -0.78 14.88
C ARG A 53 1.98 -0.89 13.42
N TRP A 54 1.00 -1.05 12.55
CA TRP A 54 1.20 -1.04 11.11
C TRP A 54 1.16 0.38 10.59
N GLN A 55 2.27 0.87 10.03
CA GLN A 55 2.29 2.12 9.31
C GLN A 55 1.87 1.85 7.85
N TRP A 56 1.07 2.75 7.27
CA TRP A 56 0.66 2.65 5.88
C TRP A 56 0.67 4.01 5.18
N PHE A 57 0.82 3.98 3.86
CA PHE A 57 0.83 5.17 2.98
C PHE A 57 0.26 4.80 1.61
N VAL A 58 -0.53 5.70 1.04
CA VAL A 58 -0.95 5.66 -0.36
C VAL A 58 -0.06 6.62 -1.15
N GLN A 59 0.57 6.10 -2.19
CA GLN A 59 1.60 6.78 -2.98
C GLN A 59 1.04 7.38 -4.27
N ILE A 60 -0.29 7.45 -4.38
CA ILE A 60 -1.03 8.02 -5.49
C ILE A 60 -2.13 8.95 -4.95
N ALA A 61 -2.29 10.15 -5.53
CA ALA A 61 -3.39 11.06 -5.24
C ALA A 61 -4.74 10.55 -5.78
N SER A 62 -5.83 11.22 -5.37
CA SER A 62 -7.19 10.89 -5.81
C SER A 62 -7.39 11.00 -7.34
N ASP A 63 -6.56 11.78 -8.03
CA ASP A 63 -6.56 11.94 -9.49
C ASP A 63 -5.70 10.90 -10.22
N GLY A 64 -5.07 9.98 -9.48
CA GLY A 64 -4.20 8.95 -10.04
C GLY A 64 -2.74 9.39 -10.22
N THR A 65 -2.36 10.63 -9.95
CA THR A 65 -0.97 11.09 -10.07
C THR A 65 -0.10 10.59 -8.89
N PRO A 66 1.23 10.38 -9.09
CA PRO A 66 2.12 10.05 -7.97
C PRO A 66 2.15 11.16 -6.91
N PHE A 67 1.60 10.89 -5.73
CA PHE A 67 1.53 11.83 -4.61
C PHE A 67 1.14 11.11 -3.31
N ASN A 68 1.28 11.75 -2.14
CA ASN A 68 0.77 11.18 -0.90
C ASN A 68 -0.77 11.29 -0.84
N GLY A 69 -1.46 10.21 -1.19
CA GLY A 69 -2.93 10.10 -1.14
C GLY A 69 -3.49 9.81 0.26
N GLY A 70 -2.63 9.58 1.24
CA GLY A 70 -3.02 9.31 2.63
C GLY A 70 -1.95 8.54 3.40
N THR A 71 -1.91 8.72 4.71
CA THR A 71 -1.00 8.00 5.61
C THR A 71 -1.66 7.80 6.97
N GLY A 72 -1.29 6.73 7.66
CA GLY A 72 -1.82 6.46 8.99
C GLY A 72 -1.18 5.27 9.68
N THR A 73 -1.75 4.91 10.82
CA THR A 73 -1.38 3.72 11.57
C THR A 73 -2.59 2.85 11.87
N ALA A 74 -2.42 1.53 11.86
CA ALA A 74 -3.45 0.55 12.16
C ALA A 74 -2.95 -0.44 13.22
N ALA A 75 -3.88 -1.12 13.90
CA ALA A 75 -3.53 -2.16 14.87
C ALA A 75 -3.08 -3.44 14.16
N THR A 76 -3.65 -3.72 12.98
CA THR A 76 -3.33 -4.94 12.22
C THR A 76 -2.93 -4.63 10.77
N GLY A 77 -2.19 -5.56 10.16
CA GLY A 77 -1.82 -5.46 8.74
C GLY A 77 -3.03 -5.57 7.81
N ARG A 78 -4.10 -6.21 8.27
CA ARG A 78 -5.38 -6.28 7.53
C ARG A 78 -6.03 -4.90 7.47
N GLU A 79 -6.19 -4.22 8.60
CA GLU A 79 -6.74 -2.86 8.65
C GLU A 79 -5.91 -1.88 7.81
N ALA A 80 -4.57 -2.00 7.86
CA ALA A 80 -3.69 -1.20 7.02
C ALA A 80 -3.91 -1.45 5.51
N ARG A 81 -4.11 -2.70 5.10
CA ARG A 81 -4.45 -3.05 3.71
C ARG A 81 -5.80 -2.46 3.31
N GLU A 82 -6.82 -2.65 4.13
CA GLU A 82 -8.18 -2.14 3.90
C GLU A 82 -8.17 -0.60 3.75
N ALA A 83 -7.42 0.11 4.61
CA ALA A 83 -7.25 1.57 4.52
C ALA A 83 -6.59 2.00 3.20
N CYS A 84 -5.49 1.35 2.80
CA CYS A 84 -4.83 1.63 1.52
C CYS A 84 -5.76 1.37 0.34
N GLU A 85 -6.44 0.22 0.34
CA GLU A 85 -7.31 -0.20 -0.77
C GLU A 85 -8.54 0.70 -0.93
N ALA A 86 -9.08 1.23 0.17
CA ALA A 86 -10.19 2.19 0.13
C ALA A 86 -9.79 3.55 -0.47
N LEU A 87 -8.52 3.93 -0.36
CA LEU A 87 -8.00 5.23 -0.81
C LEU A 87 -7.37 5.19 -2.21
N VAL A 88 -6.96 4.02 -2.71
CA VAL A 88 -6.46 3.88 -4.08
C VAL A 88 -7.61 4.12 -5.06
N PRO A 89 -7.48 5.09 -6.00
CA PRO A 89 -8.58 5.40 -6.90
C PRO A 89 -8.91 4.23 -7.84
N PRO A 90 -10.19 4.07 -8.25
CA PRO A 90 -10.58 3.09 -9.26
C PRO A 90 -9.78 3.27 -10.57
N GLY A 91 -9.46 2.18 -11.27
CA GLY A 91 -8.78 2.23 -12.57
C GLY A 91 -7.24 2.39 -12.50
N VAL A 92 -6.71 2.75 -11.33
CA VAL A 92 -5.28 3.01 -11.12
C VAL A 92 -4.47 1.71 -11.08
N GLN A 93 -5.08 0.61 -10.62
CA GLN A 93 -4.44 -0.71 -10.59
C GLN A 93 -4.24 -1.29 -11.99
N GLU A 94 -5.15 -0.96 -12.91
CA GLU A 94 -5.19 -1.48 -14.27
C GLU A 94 -4.29 -0.72 -15.23
N ARG A 95 -3.62 0.36 -14.77
CA ARG A 95 -2.76 1.18 -15.63
C ARG A 95 -1.66 0.33 -16.25
N ARG A 96 -1.69 0.28 -17.58
CA ARG A 96 -0.69 -0.42 -18.40
C ARG A 96 0.58 0.45 -18.54
N PRO A 97 1.72 -0.16 -18.92
CA PRO A 97 2.83 0.61 -19.46
C PRO A 97 2.34 1.40 -20.68
N GLY A 98 2.71 2.68 -20.76
CA GLY A 98 2.54 3.49 -21.97
C GLY A 98 3.63 3.19 -22.99
#